data_AF-A0A1M6ZX89-F1
#
_entry.id   AF-A0A1M6ZX89-F1
#
_cell.length_a   1.000
_cell.length_b   1.000
_cell.length_c   1.000
_cell.angle_alpha   90.00
_cell.angle_beta   90.00
_cell.angle_gamma   90.00
#
_symmetry.space_group_name_H-M   'P 1'
#
loop_
_entity.id
_entity.type
_entity.pdbx_description
1 polymer ?
#
loop_
_entity_poly.entity_id
_entity_poly.type
_entity_poly.pdbx_seq_one_letter_code
_entity_poly.pdbx_strand_id
1 'polypeptide(L)'
;MKKVNLFLVLVLFLCGFVSAQTVKPEYQKCIKSLIDTIKSDKKDAIADMVAYPLKREYPIPDVLDKADFIKRYDEIFDTTLKNEITKSDPAKDWTDMDWRGIMLNKGNVWMDFDGRLTSVNYQSKAEIDLKKKLIAAQKKELDSSIAFFLKPVCVLETEKFRIRIDNLGNENYRYVSWPIERAMSEKPDLIIYRGNFVVEGSGGNHQYEFKKENYTYECAFIVAGEKNEPPAKLTIYQGGKVILSQNAKIIAK
;
A
#
# COMPACT_ATOMS: atom_id res chain seq x y z
N MET A 1 -28.17 54.29 11.23
CA MET A 1 -28.20 53.36 10.07
C MET A 1 -26.80 53.21 9.48
N LYS A 2 -26.14 52.08 9.70
CA LYS A 2 -25.41 51.29 8.69
C LYS A 2 -24.87 50.04 9.39
N LYS A 3 -25.32 48.90 8.89
CA LYS A 3 -25.27 47.58 9.51
C LYS A 3 -23.83 47.04 9.47
N VAL A 4 -23.35 46.53 10.60
CA VAL A 4 -22.13 45.73 10.66
C VAL A 4 -22.45 44.38 10.01
N ASN A 5 -21.79 44.08 8.90
CA ASN A 5 -21.94 42.81 8.19
C ASN A 5 -21.28 41.70 9.01
N LEU A 6 -22.12 40.91 9.66
CA LEU A 6 -21.81 39.60 10.21
C LEU A 6 -21.58 38.65 9.03
N PHE A 7 -20.32 38.39 8.66
CA PHE A 7 -20.00 37.30 7.73
C PHE A 7 -19.77 36.02 8.53
N LEU A 8 -20.77 35.15 8.44
CA LEU A 8 -20.85 33.81 9.00
C LEU A 8 -19.70 32.94 8.45
N VAL A 9 -18.74 32.57 9.28
CA VAL A 9 -17.78 31.49 8.96
C VAL A 9 -18.49 30.16 9.21
N LEU A 10 -19.10 29.60 8.16
CA LEU A 10 -19.68 28.26 8.18
C LEU A 10 -19.16 27.48 6.97
N VAL A 11 -17.91 27.03 7.00
CA VAL A 11 -17.41 25.97 6.11
C VAL A 11 -16.35 25.16 6.86
N LEU A 12 -16.36 23.84 6.64
CA LEU A 12 -15.42 22.79 7.07
C LEU A 12 -15.86 21.92 8.26
N PHE A 13 -17.02 21.28 8.11
CA PHE A 13 -17.23 19.91 8.59
C PHE A 13 -17.99 19.10 7.52
N LEU A 14 -17.36 18.95 6.35
CA LEU A 14 -17.68 17.88 5.41
C LEU A 14 -16.51 16.89 5.46
N CYS A 15 -16.32 16.26 6.61
CA CYS A 15 -15.65 14.96 6.61
C CYS A 15 -16.56 14.05 5.80
N GLY A 16 -16.09 13.58 4.64
CA GLY A 16 -16.80 12.60 3.85
C GLY A 16 -17.12 11.39 4.71
N PHE A 17 -18.37 11.27 5.16
CA PHE A 17 -18.86 10.05 5.75
C PHE A 17 -18.83 9.00 4.65
N VAL A 18 -17.87 8.08 4.71
CA VAL A 18 -18.00 6.81 4.00
C VAL A 18 -19.18 6.12 4.65
N SER A 19 -20.31 6.10 3.95
CA SER A 19 -21.50 5.40 4.43
C SER A 19 -21.26 3.91 4.28
N ALA A 20 -20.78 3.27 5.34
CA ALA A 20 -20.82 1.82 5.47
C ALA A 20 -22.28 1.38 5.34
N GLN A 21 -22.59 0.65 4.28
CA GLN A 21 -23.91 0.09 4.06
C GLN A 21 -23.92 -1.39 4.40
N THR A 22 -25.05 -1.85 4.91
CA THR A 22 -25.34 -3.28 4.99
C THR A 22 -25.27 -3.89 3.60
N VAL A 23 -24.58 -5.02 3.48
CA VAL A 23 -24.41 -5.70 2.18
C VAL A 23 -25.77 -6.11 1.62
N LYS A 24 -26.05 -5.69 0.38
CA LYS A 24 -27.29 -6.03 -0.32
C LYS A 24 -27.43 -7.55 -0.53
N PRO A 25 -28.66 -8.10 -0.51
CA PRO A 25 -28.89 -9.54 -0.61
C PRO A 25 -28.22 -10.22 -1.82
N GLU A 26 -28.17 -9.54 -2.97
CA GLU A 26 -27.53 -10.03 -4.19
C GLU A 26 -26.04 -10.33 -4.00
N TYR A 27 -25.34 -9.48 -3.25
CA TYR A 27 -23.90 -9.60 -3.00
C TYR A 27 -23.58 -10.60 -1.88
N GLN A 28 -24.51 -10.83 -0.95
CA GLN A 28 -24.38 -11.89 0.05
C GLN A 28 -24.26 -13.28 -0.57
N LYS A 29 -24.78 -13.50 -1.79
CA LYS A 29 -24.62 -14.76 -2.50
C LYS A 29 -23.14 -15.04 -2.83
N CYS A 30 -22.40 -14.04 -3.30
CA CYS A 30 -20.97 -14.18 -3.60
C CYS A 30 -20.15 -14.44 -2.33
N ILE A 31 -20.49 -13.75 -1.23
CA ILE A 31 -19.86 -13.97 0.07
C ILE A 31 -20.09 -15.41 0.56
N LYS A 32 -21.32 -15.91 0.49
CA LYS A 32 -21.64 -17.30 0.85
C LYS A 32 -20.86 -18.30 -0.01
N SER A 33 -20.74 -18.04 -1.31
CA SER A 33 -19.93 -18.86 -2.21
C SER A 33 -18.47 -18.93 -1.77
N LEU A 34 -17.85 -17.79 -1.41
CA LEU A 34 -16.48 -17.77 -0.89
C LEU A 34 -16.36 -18.59 0.41
N ILE A 35 -17.28 -18.35 1.36
CA ILE A 35 -17.32 -19.06 2.65
C ILE A 35 -17.40 -20.56 2.45
N ASP A 36 -18.32 -21.05 1.62
CA ASP A 36 -18.53 -22.48 1.40
C ASP A 36 -17.36 -23.13 0.66
N THR A 37 -16.73 -22.38 -0.25
CA THR A 37 -15.52 -22.83 -0.98
C THR A 37 -14.34 -23.00 -0.01
N ILE A 38 -14.16 -22.07 0.93
CA ILE A 38 -13.13 -22.15 1.98
C ILE A 38 -13.45 -23.26 2.98
N LYS A 39 -14.71 -23.42 3.42
CA LYS A 39 -15.13 -24.54 4.29
C LYS A 39 -14.81 -25.90 3.68
N SER A 40 -14.92 -26.00 2.36
CA SER A 40 -14.66 -27.23 1.60
C SER A 40 -13.18 -27.40 1.20
N ASP A 41 -12.29 -26.48 1.60
CA ASP A 41 -10.87 -26.43 1.24
C ASP A 41 -10.59 -26.60 -0.26
N LYS A 42 -11.48 -26.08 -1.12
CA LYS A 42 -11.38 -26.20 -2.58
C LYS A 42 -10.38 -25.19 -3.15
N LYS A 43 -9.07 -25.45 -2.95
CA LYS A 43 -7.96 -24.54 -3.30
C LYS A 43 -8.04 -24.01 -4.73
N ASP A 44 -8.26 -24.89 -5.71
CA ASP A 44 -8.38 -24.51 -7.12
C ASP A 44 -9.54 -23.54 -7.39
N ALA A 45 -10.69 -23.77 -6.76
CA ALA A 45 -11.86 -22.92 -6.92
C ALA A 45 -11.65 -21.54 -6.27
N ILE A 46 -10.97 -21.49 -5.11
CA ILE A 46 -10.58 -20.20 -4.49
C ILE A 46 -9.62 -19.47 -5.42
N ALA A 47 -8.65 -20.18 -6.00
CA ALA A 47 -7.69 -19.62 -6.94
C ALA A 47 -8.38 -19.02 -8.18
N ASP A 48 -9.46 -19.64 -8.67
CA ASP A 48 -10.28 -19.09 -9.76
C ASP A 48 -11.04 -17.82 -9.38
N MET A 49 -11.30 -17.58 -8.08
CA MET A 49 -11.94 -16.36 -7.60
C MET A 49 -10.98 -15.18 -7.50
N VAL A 50 -9.66 -15.38 -7.56
CA VAL A 50 -8.69 -14.31 -7.27
C VAL A 50 -8.57 -13.31 -8.44
N ALA A 51 -8.52 -12.02 -8.10
CA ALA A 51 -8.05 -10.99 -9.01
C ALA A 51 -6.52 -10.92 -8.96
N TYR A 52 -5.87 -11.45 -9.99
CA TYR A 52 -4.40 -11.45 -10.08
C TYR A 52 -3.86 -10.15 -10.72
N PRO A 53 -2.67 -9.69 -10.31
CA PRO A 53 -1.85 -10.23 -9.23
C PRO A 53 -2.42 -9.90 -7.84
N LEU A 54 -2.40 -10.86 -6.92
CA LEU A 54 -2.83 -10.65 -5.53
C LEU A 54 -1.67 -10.03 -4.74
N LYS A 55 -1.84 -8.77 -4.36
CA LYS A 55 -0.82 -7.97 -3.69
C LYS A 55 -0.48 -8.51 -2.30
N ARG A 56 0.81 -8.60 -1.99
CA ARG A 56 1.33 -8.91 -0.64
C ARG A 56 2.08 -7.71 -0.07
N GLU A 57 2.32 -7.71 1.23
CA GLU A 57 3.08 -6.62 1.84
C GLU A 57 4.56 -6.77 1.53
N TYR A 58 5.14 -5.76 0.88
CA TYR A 58 6.56 -5.71 0.58
C TYR A 58 7.43 -5.88 1.85
N PRO A 59 8.51 -6.68 1.80
CA PRO A 59 9.10 -7.30 0.61
C PRO A 59 8.61 -8.69 0.18
N ILE A 60 7.47 -9.18 0.68
CA ILE A 60 6.91 -10.45 0.19
C ILE A 60 6.50 -10.28 -1.28
N PRO A 61 6.91 -11.17 -2.20
CA PRO A 61 6.47 -11.10 -3.59
C PRO A 61 4.95 -11.20 -3.72
N ASP A 62 4.39 -10.46 -4.68
CA ASP A 62 3.00 -10.62 -5.08
C ASP A 62 2.74 -12.03 -5.59
N VAL A 63 1.49 -12.48 -5.46
CA VAL A 63 1.05 -13.73 -6.07
C VAL A 63 0.62 -13.44 -7.50
N LEU A 64 1.36 -13.95 -8.49
CA LEU A 64 1.22 -13.50 -9.87
C LEU A 64 0.05 -14.14 -10.63
N ASP A 65 -0.24 -15.40 -10.32
CA ASP A 65 -1.23 -16.19 -11.05
C ASP A 65 -1.80 -17.33 -10.19
N LYS A 66 -2.68 -18.12 -10.81
CA LYS A 66 -3.35 -19.28 -10.19
C LYS A 66 -2.36 -20.32 -9.65
N ALA A 67 -1.30 -20.61 -10.40
CA ALA A 67 -0.35 -21.65 -10.04
C ALA A 67 0.51 -21.23 -8.84
N ASP A 68 0.93 -19.96 -8.80
CA ASP A 68 1.62 -19.37 -7.66
C ASP A 68 0.71 -19.33 -6.42
N PHE A 69 -0.56 -18.95 -6.59
CA PHE A 69 -1.53 -18.94 -5.50
C PHE A 69 -1.72 -20.31 -4.87
N ILE A 70 -1.88 -21.36 -5.67
CA ILE A 70 -2.06 -22.72 -5.15
C ILE A 70 -0.85 -23.15 -4.31
N LYS A 71 0.37 -22.83 -4.77
CA LYS A 71 1.61 -23.12 -4.02
C LYS A 71 1.66 -22.38 -2.69
N ARG A 72 1.19 -21.13 -2.66
CA ARG A 72 1.25 -20.25 -1.49
C ARG A 72 -0.05 -20.24 -0.69
N TYR A 73 -1.02 -21.08 -1.03
CA TYR A 73 -2.35 -21.04 -0.45
C TYR A 73 -2.32 -21.19 1.07
N ASP A 74 -1.58 -22.17 1.58
CA ASP A 74 -1.49 -22.42 3.02
C ASP A 74 -0.61 -21.37 3.74
N GLU A 75 0.21 -20.61 3.00
CA GLU A 75 0.91 -19.44 3.55
C GLU A 75 -0.05 -18.26 3.74
N ILE A 76 -1.05 -18.09 2.87
CA ILE A 76 -1.95 -16.94 2.86
C ILE A 76 -3.21 -17.22 3.68
N PHE A 77 -3.80 -18.40 3.51
CA PHE A 77 -5.01 -18.86 4.18
C PHE A 77 -4.65 -19.83 5.30
N ASP A 78 -4.07 -19.31 6.38
CA ASP A 78 -3.86 -20.11 7.57
C ASP A 78 -5.19 -20.41 8.32
N THR A 79 -5.12 -21.24 9.35
CA THR A 79 -6.29 -21.62 10.16
C THR A 79 -7.00 -20.41 10.76
N THR A 80 -6.28 -19.33 11.07
CA THR A 80 -6.87 -18.12 11.66
C THR A 80 -7.76 -17.42 10.64
N LEU A 81 -7.22 -17.14 9.45
CA LEU A 81 -7.98 -16.48 8.38
C LEU A 81 -9.14 -17.36 7.90
N LYS A 82 -8.91 -18.66 7.71
CA LYS A 82 -9.98 -19.60 7.35
C LYS A 82 -11.11 -19.57 8.37
N ASN A 83 -10.81 -19.56 9.67
CA ASN A 83 -11.83 -19.46 10.71
C ASN A 83 -12.57 -18.12 10.70
N GLU A 84 -11.86 -17.01 10.51
CA GLU A 84 -12.46 -15.68 10.41
C GLU A 84 -13.50 -15.64 9.28
N ILE A 85 -13.14 -16.14 8.10
CA ILE A 85 -14.05 -16.14 6.94
C ILE A 85 -15.20 -17.12 7.17
N THR A 86 -14.91 -18.36 7.54
CA THR A 86 -15.93 -19.42 7.59
C THR A 86 -16.97 -19.25 8.70
N LYS A 87 -16.64 -18.50 9.76
CA LYS A 87 -17.53 -18.16 10.87
C LYS A 87 -18.23 -16.81 10.69
N SER A 88 -17.88 -16.04 9.67
CA SER A 88 -18.50 -14.73 9.42
C SER A 88 -19.97 -14.84 8.99
N ASP A 89 -20.78 -13.89 9.41
CA ASP A 89 -22.15 -13.67 8.96
C ASP A 89 -22.13 -12.75 7.71
N PRO A 90 -22.58 -13.23 6.53
CA PRO A 90 -22.58 -12.46 5.29
C PRO A 90 -23.31 -11.11 5.36
N ALA A 91 -24.25 -10.92 6.29
CA ALA A 91 -25.03 -9.70 6.41
C ALA A 91 -24.46 -8.72 7.45
N LYS A 92 -23.61 -9.17 8.38
CA LYS A 92 -23.17 -8.37 9.54
C LYS A 92 -21.68 -8.09 9.57
N ASP A 93 -20.87 -9.10 9.22
CA ASP A 93 -19.42 -9.01 9.33
C ASP A 93 -18.78 -8.49 8.03
N TRP A 94 -19.59 -8.40 6.97
CA TRP A 94 -19.21 -7.85 5.69
C TRP A 94 -19.86 -6.48 5.50
N THR A 95 -19.11 -5.54 4.94
CA THR A 95 -19.55 -4.16 4.70
C THR A 95 -19.41 -3.81 3.23
N ASP A 96 -20.47 -3.22 2.66
CA ASP A 96 -20.42 -2.60 1.34
C ASP A 96 -19.77 -1.21 1.46
N MET A 97 -18.67 -1.03 0.74
CA MET A 97 -17.86 0.20 0.73
C MET A 97 -17.99 0.95 -0.61
N ASP A 98 -19.16 0.81 -1.26
CA ASP A 98 -19.51 1.36 -2.57
C ASP A 98 -18.51 0.90 -3.63
N TRP A 99 -18.01 1.82 -4.47
CA TRP A 99 -17.07 1.53 -5.56
C TRP A 99 -15.77 0.82 -5.14
N ARG A 100 -15.48 0.74 -3.84
CA ARG A 100 -14.31 0.02 -3.29
C ARG A 100 -14.53 -1.49 -3.16
N GLY A 101 -15.78 -1.95 -3.18
CA GLY A 101 -16.16 -3.35 -3.01
C GLY A 101 -16.63 -3.70 -1.61
N ILE A 102 -16.57 -4.99 -1.27
CA ILE A 102 -17.14 -5.58 -0.07
C ILE A 102 -16.01 -6.08 0.82
N MET A 103 -15.95 -5.61 2.05
CA MET A 103 -14.86 -5.96 2.98
C MET A 103 -15.35 -6.79 4.16
N LEU A 104 -14.55 -7.78 4.57
CA LEU A 104 -14.74 -8.51 5.82
C LEU A 104 -14.07 -7.76 6.98
N ASN A 105 -14.82 -7.56 8.07
CA ASN A 105 -14.36 -6.92 9.31
C ASN A 105 -13.64 -5.59 9.03
N LYS A 106 -12.38 -5.46 9.48
CA LYS A 106 -11.56 -4.26 9.30
C LYS A 106 -10.80 -4.26 7.97
N GLY A 107 -11.35 -4.94 6.97
CA GLY A 107 -10.75 -5.07 5.65
C GLY A 107 -9.69 -6.17 5.56
N ASN A 108 -9.83 -7.25 6.33
CA ASN A 108 -8.90 -8.39 6.25
C ASN A 108 -9.00 -9.12 4.90
N VAL A 109 -10.20 -9.13 4.31
CA VAL A 109 -10.52 -9.71 3.01
C VAL A 109 -11.39 -8.73 2.25
N TRP A 110 -11.13 -8.55 0.96
CA TRP A 110 -11.91 -7.71 0.06
C TRP A 110 -12.37 -8.49 -1.16
N MET A 111 -13.61 -8.25 -1.55
CA MET A 111 -14.20 -8.78 -2.77
C MET A 111 -14.77 -7.65 -3.62
N ASP A 112 -14.79 -7.83 -4.94
CA ASP A 112 -15.63 -7.02 -5.80
C ASP A 112 -17.08 -7.55 -5.83
N PHE A 113 -17.96 -6.81 -6.50
CA PHE A 113 -19.38 -7.15 -6.61
C PHE A 113 -19.65 -8.35 -7.53
N ASP A 114 -18.68 -8.74 -8.37
CA ASP A 114 -18.74 -9.94 -9.21
C ASP A 114 -18.30 -11.21 -8.45
N GLY A 115 -17.87 -11.05 -7.18
CA GLY A 115 -17.48 -12.13 -6.31
C GLY A 115 -16.01 -12.52 -6.41
N ARG A 116 -15.17 -11.70 -7.05
CA ARG A 116 -13.72 -11.93 -7.10
C ARG A 116 -13.06 -11.48 -5.80
N LEU A 117 -12.08 -12.24 -5.34
CA LEU A 117 -11.21 -11.88 -4.23
C LEU A 117 -10.17 -10.86 -4.70
N THR A 118 -10.30 -9.60 -4.28
CA THR A 118 -9.45 -8.49 -4.73
C THR A 118 -8.31 -8.18 -3.78
N SER A 119 -8.43 -8.49 -2.49
CA SER A 119 -7.33 -8.32 -1.53
C SER A 119 -7.48 -9.25 -0.32
N VAL A 120 -6.33 -9.63 0.24
CA VAL A 120 -6.21 -10.31 1.53
C VAL A 120 -5.21 -9.51 2.37
N ASN A 121 -5.69 -8.56 3.16
CA ASN A 121 -4.82 -7.71 3.97
C ASN A 121 -4.36 -8.39 5.26
N TYR A 122 -5.03 -9.48 5.65
CA TYR A 122 -4.53 -10.36 6.70
C TYR A 122 -3.12 -10.86 6.36
N GLN A 123 -2.27 -10.94 7.39
CA GLN A 123 -0.94 -11.53 7.30
C GLN A 123 -0.84 -12.71 8.24
N SER A 124 -0.59 -13.88 7.68
CA SER A 124 -0.36 -15.08 8.46
C SER A 124 0.97 -15.02 9.22
N LYS A 125 1.13 -15.93 10.18
CA LYS A 125 2.43 -16.15 10.83
C LYS A 125 3.54 -16.45 9.83
N ALA A 126 3.26 -17.26 8.81
CA ALA A 126 4.22 -17.65 7.78
C ALA A 126 4.70 -16.44 6.98
N GLU A 127 3.78 -15.55 6.60
CA GLU A 127 4.11 -14.32 5.86
C GLU A 127 4.85 -13.31 6.72
N ILE A 128 4.47 -13.15 7.99
CA ILE A 128 5.20 -12.30 8.94
C ILE A 128 6.65 -12.77 9.08
N ASP A 129 6.88 -14.07 9.19
CA ASP A 129 8.21 -14.65 9.31
C ASP A 129 9.01 -14.51 7.99
N LEU A 130 8.36 -14.77 6.84
CA LEU A 130 8.96 -14.57 5.52
C LEU A 130 9.39 -13.12 5.31
N LYS A 131 8.52 -12.16 5.66
CA LYS A 131 8.81 -10.72 5.60
C LYS A 131 10.05 -10.37 6.43
N LYS A 132 10.15 -10.86 7.67
CA LYS A 132 11.33 -10.64 8.53
C LYS A 132 12.60 -11.19 7.90
N LYS A 133 12.53 -12.41 7.33
CA LYS A 133 13.67 -13.04 6.64
C LYS A 133 14.12 -12.20 5.45
N LEU A 134 13.18 -11.75 4.61
CA LEU A 134 13.47 -10.93 3.43
C LEU A 134 14.04 -9.56 3.80
N ILE A 135 13.51 -8.90 4.85
CA ILE A 135 14.07 -7.65 5.38
C ILE A 135 15.51 -7.86 5.88
N ALA A 136 15.77 -8.96 6.59
CA ALA A 136 17.11 -9.28 7.06
C ALA A 136 18.08 -9.57 5.90
N ALA A 137 17.60 -10.18 4.80
CA ALA A 137 18.39 -10.37 3.60
C ALA A 137 18.72 -9.03 2.92
N GLN A 138 17.72 -8.17 2.70
CA GLN A 138 17.95 -6.83 2.12
C GLN A 138 18.99 -6.02 2.89
N LYS A 139 18.98 -6.06 4.24
CA LYS A 139 19.98 -5.35 5.06
C LYS A 139 21.42 -5.75 4.74
N LYS A 140 21.66 -6.98 4.28
CA LYS A 140 23.01 -7.46 3.91
C LYS A 140 23.47 -6.97 2.54
N GLU A 141 22.55 -6.48 1.72
CA GLU A 141 22.80 -6.00 0.35
C GLU A 141 22.99 -4.47 0.29
N LEU A 142 22.94 -3.79 1.44
CA LEU A 142 23.07 -2.34 1.55
C LEU A 142 24.42 -1.94 2.15
N ASP A 143 24.84 -0.71 1.86
CA ASP A 143 25.93 -0.07 2.58
C ASP A 143 25.66 -0.07 4.10
N SER A 144 26.71 -0.31 4.88
CA SER A 144 26.60 -0.48 6.33
C SER A 144 26.03 0.76 7.05
N SER A 145 26.19 1.96 6.48
CA SER A 145 25.64 3.20 7.04
C SER A 145 24.11 3.29 6.96
N ILE A 146 23.47 2.41 6.19
CA ILE A 146 22.01 2.40 6.02
C ILE A 146 21.38 1.01 6.25
N ALA A 147 22.16 -0.01 6.60
CA ALA A 147 21.71 -1.39 6.86
C ALA A 147 20.84 -1.57 8.12
N PHE A 148 20.19 -0.50 8.59
CA PHE A 148 19.22 -0.48 9.68
C PHE A 148 17.94 0.22 9.23
N PHE A 149 16.81 -0.43 9.46
CA PHE A 149 15.45 0.06 9.22
C PHE A 149 14.44 -0.93 9.81
N LEU A 150 13.21 -0.44 10.07
CA LEU A 150 12.10 -1.29 10.51
C LEU A 150 11.44 -1.96 9.31
N LYS A 151 11.08 -1.18 8.29
CA LYS A 151 10.41 -1.65 7.08
C LYS A 151 10.97 -0.92 5.84
N PRO A 152 11.27 -1.62 4.74
CA PRO A 152 11.58 -0.95 3.49
C PRO A 152 10.28 -0.43 2.87
N VAL A 153 10.27 0.82 2.41
CA VAL A 153 9.07 1.42 1.80
C VAL A 153 9.08 1.19 0.30
N CYS A 154 10.17 1.57 -0.38
CA CYS A 154 10.30 1.40 -1.81
C CYS A 154 11.73 1.60 -2.31
N VAL A 155 11.96 1.19 -3.56
CA VAL A 155 13.08 1.63 -4.39
C VAL A 155 12.52 2.28 -5.65
N LEU A 156 12.94 3.51 -5.93
CA LEU A 156 12.60 4.29 -7.10
C LEU A 156 13.82 4.48 -7.98
N GLU A 157 13.61 4.56 -9.28
CA GLU A 157 14.64 4.95 -10.24
C GLU A 157 14.15 6.07 -11.14
N THR A 158 14.90 7.16 -11.19
CA THR A 158 14.76 8.22 -12.20
C THR A 158 15.80 8.02 -13.30
N GLU A 159 15.85 8.93 -14.28
CA GLU A 159 16.93 8.95 -15.27
C GLU A 159 18.33 9.11 -14.66
N LYS A 160 18.44 9.66 -13.44
CA LYS A 160 19.73 10.02 -12.83
C LYS A 160 19.99 9.34 -11.49
N PHE A 161 18.95 8.95 -10.78
CA PHE A 161 19.06 8.53 -9.39
C PHE A 161 18.39 7.20 -9.13
N ARG A 162 19.06 6.37 -8.34
CA ARG A 162 18.40 5.33 -7.55
C ARG A 162 18.08 5.89 -6.18
N ILE A 163 16.86 5.71 -5.72
CA ILE A 163 16.35 6.26 -4.46
C ILE A 163 15.73 5.14 -3.66
N ARG A 164 16.11 5.03 -2.39
CA ARG A 164 15.50 4.12 -1.44
C ARG A 164 14.82 4.91 -0.34
N ILE A 165 13.59 4.50 -0.01
CA ILE A 165 12.89 5.00 1.16
C ILE A 165 12.72 3.86 2.15
N ASP A 166 13.08 4.12 3.41
CA ASP A 166 12.89 3.18 4.51
C ASP A 166 12.07 3.86 5.63
N ASN A 167 11.22 3.07 6.30
CA ASN A 167 10.59 3.44 7.56
C ASN A 167 11.49 2.97 8.70
N LEU A 168 11.95 3.90 9.53
CA LEU A 168 12.80 3.63 10.69
C LEU A 168 12.00 3.38 11.98
N GLY A 169 10.67 3.50 11.93
CA GLY A 169 9.77 3.47 13.08
C GLY A 169 9.40 4.88 13.57
N ASN A 170 8.34 4.99 14.38
CA ASN A 170 7.91 6.25 15.01
C ASN A 170 7.75 7.42 14.01
N GLU A 171 7.09 7.16 12.89
CA GLU A 171 6.84 8.16 11.83
C GLU A 171 8.10 8.78 11.22
N ASN A 172 9.26 8.13 11.38
CA ASN A 172 10.54 8.59 10.85
C ASN A 172 10.91 7.83 9.57
N TYR A 173 10.80 8.51 8.44
CA TYR A 173 11.23 7.96 7.15
C TYR A 173 12.65 8.45 6.79
N ARG A 174 13.39 7.61 6.07
CA ARG A 174 14.73 7.93 5.55
C ARG A 174 14.72 7.88 4.03
N TYR A 175 15.24 8.94 3.41
CA TYR A 175 15.58 9.01 2.01
C TYR A 175 17.07 8.70 1.85
N VAL A 176 17.40 7.84 0.89
CA VAL A 176 18.78 7.56 0.49
C VAL A 176 18.85 7.60 -1.04
N SER A 177 19.87 8.23 -1.60
CA SER A 177 20.07 8.23 -3.05
C SER A 177 21.50 8.01 -3.50
N TRP A 178 21.60 7.42 -4.68
CA TRP A 178 22.83 7.17 -5.43
C TRP A 178 22.65 7.65 -6.88
N PRO A 179 23.73 7.92 -7.61
CA PRO A 179 23.69 7.93 -9.07
C PRO A 179 23.15 6.59 -9.58
N ILE A 180 22.39 6.60 -10.68
CA ILE A 180 21.66 5.42 -11.18
C ILE A 180 22.54 4.17 -11.40
N GLU A 181 23.79 4.39 -11.84
CA GLU A 181 24.77 3.32 -12.12
C GLU A 181 25.38 2.70 -10.85
N ARG A 182 25.20 3.30 -9.67
CA ARG A 182 25.86 2.86 -8.43
C ARG A 182 24.97 1.91 -7.64
N ALA A 183 25.56 0.82 -7.13
CA ALA A 183 24.84 -0.18 -6.36
C ALA A 183 24.44 0.34 -4.96
N MET A 184 23.34 -0.17 -4.39
CA MET A 184 22.89 0.21 -3.04
C MET A 184 23.81 -0.32 -1.92
N SER A 185 24.69 -1.28 -2.25
CA SER A 185 25.75 -1.77 -1.36
C SER A 185 26.91 -0.80 -1.20
N GLU A 186 27.03 0.18 -2.11
CA GLU A 186 28.06 1.22 -2.06
C GLU A 186 27.57 2.43 -1.26
N LYS A 187 28.53 3.26 -0.82
CA LYS A 187 28.23 4.46 -0.02
C LYS A 187 27.27 5.39 -0.79
N PRO A 188 26.13 5.78 -0.17
CA PRO A 188 25.21 6.73 -0.77
C PRO A 188 25.79 8.13 -0.84
N ASP A 189 25.38 8.89 -1.87
CA ASP A 189 25.74 10.31 -2.01
C ASP A 189 24.94 11.19 -1.05
N LEU A 190 23.71 10.77 -0.73
CA LEU A 190 22.82 11.54 0.13
C LEU A 190 21.98 10.63 1.01
N ILE A 191 21.93 10.97 2.29
CA ILE A 191 21.02 10.40 3.29
C ILE A 191 20.28 11.56 3.96
N ILE A 192 18.96 11.48 4.04
CA ILE A 192 18.12 12.44 4.76
C ILE A 192 17.18 11.66 5.67
N TYR A 193 17.13 12.05 6.94
CA TYR A 193 16.29 11.44 7.97
C TYR A 193 15.08 12.33 8.28
N ARG A 194 14.13 11.82 9.07
CA ARG A 194 12.95 12.55 9.55
C ARG A 194 12.06 13.03 8.39
N GLY A 195 11.92 12.17 7.39
CA GLY A 195 10.94 12.38 6.34
C GLY A 195 9.52 12.21 6.86
N ASN A 196 8.58 12.90 6.23
CA ASN A 196 7.16 12.84 6.53
C ASN A 196 6.43 12.05 5.45
N PHE A 197 5.35 11.38 5.82
CA PHE A 197 4.40 10.75 4.90
C PHE A 197 3.15 11.63 4.80
N VAL A 198 2.77 11.99 3.58
CA VAL A 198 1.63 12.87 3.30
C VAL A 198 0.67 12.16 2.35
N VAL A 199 -0.59 12.05 2.75
CA VAL A 199 -1.64 11.41 1.94
C VAL A 199 -2.43 12.48 1.20
N GLU A 200 -2.71 12.26 -0.08
CA GLU A 200 -3.47 13.17 -0.93
C GLU A 200 -4.85 12.59 -1.27
N GLY A 201 -5.88 13.13 -0.61
CA GLY A 201 -7.25 12.70 -0.83
C GLY A 201 -7.50 11.23 -0.50
N SER A 202 -8.45 10.60 -1.19
CA SER A 202 -8.86 9.21 -0.94
C SER A 202 -8.53 8.23 -2.07
N GLY A 203 -7.92 8.71 -3.16
CA GLY A 203 -7.55 7.90 -4.33
C GLY A 203 -6.24 7.12 -4.17
N GLY A 204 -5.60 7.21 -3.01
CA GLY A 204 -4.36 6.50 -2.71
C GLY A 204 -3.08 7.23 -3.16
N ASN A 205 -3.19 8.40 -3.78
CA ASN A 205 -2.03 9.27 -4.02
C ASN A 205 -1.41 9.69 -2.68
N HIS A 206 -0.09 9.74 -2.63
CA HIS A 206 0.66 10.11 -1.44
C HIS A 206 2.09 10.50 -1.81
N GLN A 207 2.78 11.13 -0.88
CA GLN A 207 4.18 11.49 -1.04
C GLN A 207 4.97 11.32 0.25
N TYR A 208 6.28 11.17 0.07
CA TYR A 208 7.26 11.30 1.14
C TYR A 208 8.08 12.56 0.95
N GLU A 209 8.15 13.39 1.99
CA GLU A 209 8.87 14.66 1.98
C GLU A 209 10.06 14.63 2.92
N PHE A 210 11.22 15.06 2.44
CA PHE A 210 12.47 15.10 3.20
C PHE A 210 13.11 16.48 3.09
N LYS A 211 13.57 17.03 4.22
CA LYS A 211 14.17 18.38 4.27
C LYS A 211 15.64 18.29 4.66
N LYS A 212 16.49 19.00 3.91
CA LYS A 212 17.91 19.18 4.25
C LYS A 212 18.29 20.61 3.92
N GLU A 213 18.61 21.40 4.94
CA GLU A 213 18.89 22.83 4.82
C GLU A 213 17.74 23.57 4.10
N ASN A 214 18.02 24.30 3.00
CA ASN A 214 17.00 25.00 2.21
C ASN A 214 16.38 24.13 1.09
N TYR A 215 16.68 22.83 1.05
CA TYR A 215 16.15 21.90 0.06
C TYR A 215 15.01 21.04 0.62
N THR A 216 14.00 20.79 -0.21
CA THR A 216 12.95 19.79 0.03
C THR A 216 12.95 18.77 -1.10
N TYR A 217 12.95 17.49 -0.74
CA TYR A 217 12.92 16.35 -1.65
C TYR A 217 11.58 15.66 -1.47
N GLU A 218 10.80 15.62 -2.53
CA GLU A 218 9.45 15.07 -2.56
C GLU A 218 9.44 13.85 -3.49
N CYS A 219 9.08 12.70 -2.94
CA CYS A 219 8.85 11.47 -3.71
C CYS A 219 7.35 11.18 -3.74
N ALA A 220 6.68 11.63 -4.80
CA ALA A 220 5.25 11.45 -4.99
C ALA A 220 4.92 10.12 -5.68
N PHE A 221 3.82 9.50 -5.27
CA PHE A 221 3.27 8.27 -5.82
C PHE A 221 1.89 8.54 -6.40
N ILE A 222 1.74 8.23 -7.69
CA ILE A 222 0.56 8.53 -8.48
C ILE A 222 -0.19 7.21 -8.70
N VAL A 223 -1.26 7.02 -7.94
CA VAL A 223 -2.11 5.82 -7.95
C VAL A 223 -3.37 6.05 -8.79
N ALA A 224 -4.01 7.20 -8.61
CA ALA A 224 -5.18 7.64 -9.36
C ALA A 224 -4.78 8.69 -10.40
N GLY A 225 -3.83 8.34 -11.27
CA GLY A 225 -3.33 9.19 -12.35
C GLY A 225 -3.95 8.89 -13.72
N GLU A 226 -3.65 9.72 -14.71
CA GLU A 226 -4.01 9.44 -16.10
C GLU A 226 -3.24 8.22 -16.65
N LYS A 227 -3.79 7.55 -17.68
CA LYS A 227 -3.28 6.27 -18.23
C LYS A 227 -1.79 6.28 -18.63
N ASN A 228 -1.19 7.45 -18.82
CA ASN A 228 0.21 7.61 -19.25
C ASN A 228 1.08 8.37 -18.22
N GLU A 229 0.56 8.65 -17.03
CA GLU A 229 1.37 9.27 -15.99
C GLU A 229 2.38 8.29 -15.41
N PRO A 230 3.57 8.77 -15.01
CA PRO A 230 4.53 7.93 -14.34
C PRO A 230 3.97 7.47 -12.98
N PRO A 231 4.31 6.26 -12.49
CA PRO A 231 3.79 5.76 -11.22
C PRO A 231 4.36 6.52 -10.00
N ALA A 232 5.49 7.20 -10.17
CA ALA A 232 6.10 8.02 -9.15
C ALA A 232 6.89 9.20 -9.77
N LYS A 233 7.22 10.18 -8.93
CA LYS A 233 7.97 11.37 -9.34
C LYS A 233 8.87 11.86 -8.21
N LEU A 234 10.08 12.28 -8.55
CA LEU A 234 10.96 13.05 -7.67
C LEU A 234 10.86 14.54 -8.04
N THR A 235 10.55 15.37 -7.06
CA THR A 235 10.68 16.83 -7.17
C THR A 235 11.61 17.36 -6.10
N ILE A 236 12.56 18.21 -6.48
CA ILE A 236 13.46 18.89 -5.55
C ILE A 236 13.19 20.38 -5.62
N TYR A 237 12.96 20.97 -4.45
CA TYR A 237 12.74 22.39 -4.26
C TYR A 237 13.93 23.00 -3.53
N GLN A 238 14.32 24.23 -3.89
CA GLN A 238 15.24 25.07 -3.13
C GLN A 238 14.55 26.39 -2.78
N GLY A 239 14.37 26.66 -1.48
CA GLY A 239 13.62 27.85 -1.05
C GLY A 239 12.21 27.93 -1.63
N GLY A 240 11.55 26.78 -1.83
CA GLY A 240 10.19 26.67 -2.40
C GLY A 240 10.12 26.69 -3.93
N LYS A 241 11.24 26.93 -4.64
CA LYS A 241 11.27 26.87 -6.11
C LYS A 241 11.71 25.49 -6.58
N VAL A 242 11.00 24.91 -7.54
CA VAL A 242 11.41 23.65 -8.18
C VAL A 242 12.73 23.86 -8.91
N ILE A 243 13.74 23.05 -8.57
CA ILE A 243 15.04 23.04 -9.25
C ILE A 243 15.28 21.74 -10.02
N LEU A 244 14.55 20.67 -9.67
CA LEU A 244 14.57 19.40 -10.38
C LEU A 244 13.18 18.77 -10.34
N SER A 245 12.76 18.18 -11.44
CA SER A 245 11.56 17.36 -11.51
C SER A 245 11.81 16.20 -12.47
N GLN A 246 11.69 14.97 -11.99
CA GLN A 246 11.95 13.76 -12.77
C GLN A 246 10.89 12.70 -12.53
N ASN A 247 10.45 12.06 -13.61
CA ASN A 247 9.63 10.87 -13.54
C ASN A 247 10.44 9.73 -12.90
N ALA A 248 9.77 8.89 -12.12
CA ALA A 248 10.37 7.76 -11.45
C ALA A 248 9.59 6.47 -11.75
N LYS A 249 10.34 5.39 -11.95
CA LYS A 249 9.81 4.03 -11.93
C LYS A 249 9.84 3.50 -10.50
N ILE A 250 8.84 2.70 -10.15
CA ILE A 250 8.84 1.94 -8.89
C ILE A 250 9.49 0.58 -9.21
N ILE A 251 10.70 0.36 -8.70
CA ILE A 251 11.42 -0.90 -8.89
C ILE A 251 10.96 -1.94 -7.88
N ALA A 252 10.66 -1.51 -6.66
CA ALA A 252 10.14 -2.35 -5.59
C ALA A 252 9.30 -1.52 -4.61
N LYS A 253 8.13 -2.01 -4.18
CA LYS A 253 7.22 -1.38 -3.21
C LYS A 253 6.20 -2.38 -2.69
#